data_AF-A0A959JLN3-F1
#
_entry.id   AF-A0A959JLN3-F1
#
_cell.length_a   1.000
_cell.length_b   1.000
_cell.length_c   1.000
_cell.angle_alpha   90.00
_cell.angle_beta   90.00
_cell.angle_gamma   90.00
#
_symmetry.space_group_name_H-M   'P 1'
#
loop_
_entity.id
_entity.type
_entity.pdbx_description
1 polymer ?
#
loop_
_entity_poly.entity_id
_entity_poly.type
_entity_poly.pdbx_seq_one_letter_code
_entity_poly.pdbx_strand_id
1 'polypeptide(L)'
;MKDQERKIALVLSGGGSRAAYHVGALKAIVKHSDLNYKDITVIAGTSIGAVNSLILGAGANGNLSDVVELLEGIWRNRTYRTTFTGHMSKAFLRAIQVAMLRYRSPGPVATTKA
;
A
#
# COMPACT_ATOMS: atom_id res chain seq x y z
N MET A 1 9.08 -32.63 2.32
CA MET A 1 7.75 -32.04 2.56
C MET A 1 7.61 -30.90 1.57
N LYS A 2 6.53 -30.85 0.77
CA LYS A 2 6.27 -29.65 -0.06
C LYS A 2 6.00 -28.52 0.93
N ASP A 3 6.78 -27.44 0.86
CA ASP A 3 6.44 -26.20 1.57
C ASP A 3 5.02 -25.82 1.19
N GLN A 4 4.11 -25.82 2.16
CA GLN A 4 2.76 -25.36 1.90
C GLN A 4 2.83 -23.86 1.67
N GLU A 5 2.44 -23.41 0.47
CA GLU A 5 2.30 -21.99 0.17
C GLU A 5 1.38 -21.35 1.21
N ARG A 6 1.89 -20.34 1.91
CA ARG A 6 1.11 -19.55 2.86
C ARG A 6 0.01 -18.82 2.11
N LYS A 7 -1.20 -18.85 2.66
CA LYS A 7 -2.36 -18.14 2.11
C LYS A 7 -2.84 -17.11 3.11
N ILE A 8 -2.32 -15.90 3.00
CA ILE A 8 -2.58 -14.79 3.91
C ILE A 8 -3.57 -13.82 3.26
N ALA A 9 -4.58 -13.42 4.03
CA ALA A 9 -5.49 -12.35 3.67
C ALA A 9 -5.17 -11.10 4.51
N LEU A 10 -4.94 -9.97 3.83
CA LEU A 10 -4.77 -8.67 4.47
C LEU A 10 -6.09 -7.91 4.45
N VAL A 11 -6.64 -7.59 5.62
CA VAL A 11 -7.90 -6.86 5.75
C VAL A 11 -7.64 -5.51 6.42
N LEU A 12 -7.86 -4.43 5.69
CA LEU A 12 -7.61 -3.06 6.15
C LEU A 12 -8.93 -2.34 6.42
N SER A 13 -9.27 -2.18 7.70
CA SER A 13 -10.52 -1.53 8.10
C SER A 13 -10.57 -0.04 7.73
N GLY A 14 -11.76 0.55 7.80
CA GLY A 14 -11.92 2.01 7.81
C GLY A 14 -11.29 2.63 9.07
N GLY A 15 -11.15 3.97 9.09
CA GLY A 15 -10.60 4.64 10.28
C GLY A 15 -10.04 6.05 10.10
N GLY A 16 -10.16 6.65 8.91
CA GLY A 16 -9.62 7.98 8.61
C GLY A 16 -8.10 8.03 8.72
N SER A 17 -7.56 8.99 9.48
CA SER A 17 -6.12 9.13 9.69
C SER A 17 -5.46 7.92 10.37
N ARG A 18 -6.23 7.12 11.14
CA ARG A 18 -5.73 5.93 11.84
C ARG A 18 -5.24 4.83 10.91
N ALA A 19 -5.57 4.88 9.62
CA ALA A 19 -5.03 3.92 8.65
C ALA A 19 -3.51 4.07 8.42
N ALA A 20 -2.88 5.14 8.93
CA ALA A 20 -1.42 5.20 9.07
C ALA A 20 -0.86 4.05 9.94
N TYR A 21 -1.62 3.59 10.95
CA TYR A 21 -1.21 2.49 11.81
C TYR A 21 -1.16 1.14 11.08
N HIS A 22 -1.99 0.95 10.05
CA HIS A 22 -1.87 -0.23 9.19
C HIS A 22 -0.48 -0.31 8.54
N VAL A 23 0.02 0.84 8.08
CA VAL A 23 1.31 0.92 7.40
C VAL A 23 2.45 0.73 8.39
N GLY A 24 2.36 1.30 9.59
CA GLY A 24 3.33 1.06 10.67
C GLY A 24 3.38 -0.42 11.08
N ALA A 25 2.23 -1.07 11.25
CA ALA A 25 2.16 -2.49 11.55
C ALA A 25 2.75 -3.34 10.42
N LEU A 26 2.39 -3.05 9.16
CA LEU A 26 2.91 -3.78 8.01
C LEU A 26 4.43 -3.59 7.84
N LYS A 27 4.96 -2.40 8.12
CA LYS A 27 6.40 -2.14 8.15
C LYS A 27 7.12 -2.99 9.19
N ALA A 28 6.57 -3.11 10.40
CA ALA A 28 7.14 -3.98 11.42
C ALA A 28 7.10 -5.46 10.98
N ILE A 29 5.98 -5.92 10.42
CA ILE A 29 5.83 -7.29 9.93
C ILE A 29 6.86 -7.58 8.84
N VAL A 30 6.95 -6.76 7.80
CA VAL A 30 7.90 -6.96 6.68
C VAL A 30 9.35 -6.92 7.18
N LYS A 31 9.66 -6.07 8.16
CA LYS A 31 11.01 -5.98 8.72
C LYS A 31 11.41 -7.21 9.55
N HIS A 32 10.46 -7.83 10.24
CA HIS A 32 10.70 -8.87 11.24
C HIS A 32 10.19 -10.26 10.82
N SER A 33 9.74 -10.42 9.59
CA SER A 33 9.31 -11.70 9.02
C SER A 33 9.78 -11.86 7.58
N ASP A 34 9.59 -13.05 7.03
CA ASP A 34 9.84 -13.41 5.63
C ASP A 34 8.61 -13.18 4.72
N LEU A 35 7.64 -12.40 5.19
CA LEU A 35 6.42 -12.09 4.46
C LEU A 35 6.72 -11.39 3.15
N ASN A 36 6.21 -11.95 2.05
CA ASN A 36 6.30 -11.35 0.73
C ASN A 36 4.95 -11.44 0.00
N TYR A 37 4.86 -10.82 -1.18
CA TYR A 37 3.60 -10.78 -1.93
C TYR A 37 3.06 -12.15 -2.34
N LYS A 38 3.91 -13.18 -2.52
CA LYS A 38 3.46 -14.53 -2.88
C LYS A 38 2.63 -15.19 -1.78
N ASP A 39 2.84 -14.76 -0.53
CA ASP A 39 2.07 -15.24 0.61
C ASP A 39 0.70 -14.55 0.73
N ILE A 40 0.52 -13.37 0.12
CA ILE A 40 -0.69 -12.56 0.24
C ILE A 40 -1.61 -12.84 -0.95
N THR A 41 -2.67 -13.61 -0.71
CA THR A 41 -3.61 -14.04 -1.75
C THR A 41 -4.83 -13.14 -1.86
N VAL A 42 -5.16 -12.41 -0.79
CA VAL A 42 -6.31 -11.50 -0.75
C VAL A 42 -5.92 -10.21 -0.05
N ILE A 43 -6.33 -9.09 -0.64
CA ILE A 43 -6.25 -7.77 -0.01
C ILE A 43 -7.64 -7.14 -0.05
N ALA A 44 -8.22 -6.90 1.11
CA ALA A 44 -9.52 -6.25 1.26
C ALA A 44 -9.36 -4.95 2.05
N GLY A 45 -10.18 -3.95 1.76
CA GLY A 45 -10.21 -2.74 2.57
C GLY A 45 -11.46 -1.91 2.41
N THR A 46 -11.77 -1.09 3.42
CA THR A 46 -12.97 -0.25 3.46
C THR A 46 -12.60 1.22 3.67
N SER A 47 -13.25 2.14 2.95
CA SER A 47 -13.01 3.59 3.06
C SER A 47 -11.51 3.92 2.85
N ILE A 48 -10.85 4.50 3.85
CA ILE A 48 -9.42 4.79 3.78
C ILE A 48 -8.55 3.52 3.74
N GLY A 49 -9.02 2.42 4.33
CA GLY A 49 -8.37 1.12 4.25
C GLY A 49 -8.36 0.61 2.80
N ALA A 50 -9.42 0.91 2.03
CA ALA A 50 -9.48 0.57 0.60
C ALA A 50 -8.39 1.30 -0.21
N VAL A 51 -7.99 2.52 0.18
CA VAL A 51 -6.87 3.23 -0.47
C VAL A 51 -5.56 2.51 -0.24
N ASN A 52 -5.26 2.14 1.01
CA ASN A 52 -4.06 1.38 1.33
C ASN A 52 -4.09 0.02 0.60
N SER A 53 -5.22 -0.67 0.59
CA SER A 53 -5.41 -1.94 -0.12
C SER A 53 -5.20 -1.81 -1.63
N LEU A 54 -5.71 -0.73 -2.25
CA LEU A 54 -5.52 -0.45 -3.67
C LEU A 54 -4.03 -0.23 -4.00
N ILE A 55 -3.33 0.55 -3.19
CA ILE A 55 -1.88 0.81 -3.39
C ILE A 55 -1.08 -0.49 -3.20
N LEU A 56 -1.39 -1.28 -2.17
CA LEU A 56 -0.76 -2.58 -1.94
C LEU A 56 -1.00 -3.55 -3.11
N GLY A 57 -2.23 -3.61 -3.63
CA GLY A 57 -2.56 -4.46 -4.77
C GLY A 57 -1.91 -3.97 -6.07
N ALA A 58 -1.86 -2.66 -6.31
CA ALA A 58 -1.20 -2.09 -7.49
C ALA A 58 0.32 -2.37 -7.51
N GLY A 59 0.92 -2.54 -6.33
CA GLY A 59 2.34 -2.88 -6.17
C GLY A 59 2.64 -4.38 -6.14
N ALA A 60 1.65 -5.27 -6.33
CA ALA A 60 1.81 -6.72 -6.14
C ALA A 60 2.84 -7.39 -7.05
N ASN A 61 3.21 -6.77 -8.17
CA ASN A 61 4.27 -7.25 -9.06
C ASN A 61 5.69 -6.88 -8.60
N GLY A 62 5.83 -6.06 -7.54
CA GLY A 62 7.10 -5.58 -7.00
C GLY A 62 7.46 -6.20 -5.65
N ASN A 63 8.30 -5.52 -4.88
CA ASN A 63 8.65 -5.92 -3.52
C ASN A 63 7.65 -5.31 -2.52
N LEU A 64 7.18 -6.12 -1.56
CA LEU A 64 6.27 -5.66 -0.51
C LEU A 64 6.87 -4.54 0.33
N SER A 65 8.18 -4.60 0.62
CA SER A 65 8.88 -3.57 1.39
C SER A 65 8.81 -2.20 0.71
N ASP A 66 9.04 -2.14 -0.61
CA ASP A 66 9.05 -0.87 -1.36
C ASP A 66 7.66 -0.21 -1.34
N VAL A 67 6.60 -1.03 -1.43
CA VAL A 67 5.22 -0.53 -1.42
C VAL A 67 4.81 -0.06 -0.03
N VAL A 68 5.30 -0.73 1.02
CA VAL A 68 5.11 -0.30 2.41
C VAL A 68 5.85 1.01 2.68
N GLU A 69 7.07 1.18 2.17
CA GLU A 69 7.83 2.43 2.29
C GLU A 69 7.15 3.58 1.53
N LEU A 70 6.64 3.34 0.32
CA LEU A 70 5.82 4.29 -0.43
C LEU A 70 4.59 4.74 0.40
N LEU A 71 3.87 3.78 0.97
CA LEU A 71 2.73 4.07 1.84
C LEU A 71 3.16 4.88 3.06
N GLU A 72 4.27 4.54 3.70
CA GLU A 72 4.78 5.30 4.85
C GLU A 72 5.07 6.75 4.46
N GLY A 73 5.70 6.98 3.30
CA GLY A 73 5.94 8.32 2.76
C GLY A 73 4.64 9.10 2.53
N ILE A 74 3.61 8.47 1.93
CA ILE A 74 2.28 9.07 1.73
C ILE A 74 1.65 9.50 3.07
N TRP A 75 1.76 8.65 4.09
CA TRP A 75 1.17 8.92 5.40
C TRP A 75 1.98 9.94 6.22
N ARG A 76 3.31 9.93 6.13
CA ARG A 76 4.19 10.92 6.79
C ARG A 76 4.03 12.32 6.20
N ASN A 77 3.78 12.41 4.90
CA ASN A 77 3.57 13.69 4.21
C ASN A 77 2.14 14.23 4.36
N ARG A 78 1.23 13.49 5.01
CA ARG A 78 -0.12 13.97 5.31
C ARG A 78 -0.11 14.95 6.46
N THR A 79 -0.47 16.19 6.16
CA THR A 79 -0.81 17.23 7.14
C THR A 79 -2.33 17.45 7.21
N TYR A 80 -2.81 18.06 8.31
CA TYR A 80 -4.20 18.52 8.41
C TYR A 80 -4.59 19.43 7.23
N ARG A 81 -3.67 20.30 6.80
CA ARG A 81 -3.86 21.15 5.62
C ARG A 81 -4.10 20.30 4.36
N THR A 82 -3.26 19.31 4.07
CA THR A 82 -3.46 18.41 2.92
C THR A 82 -4.66 17.46 3.03
N THR A 83 -5.23 17.28 4.23
CA THR A 83 -6.34 16.34 4.48
C THR A 83 -7.70 17.04 4.56
N PHE A 84 -7.76 18.24 5.13
CA PHE A 84 -9.01 18.92 5.50
C PHE A 84 -9.18 20.34 4.92
N THR A 85 -8.16 20.95 4.29
CA THR A 85 -8.34 22.29 3.65
C THR A 85 -8.91 22.23 2.23
N GLY A 86 -9.16 21.04 1.71
CA GLY A 86 -9.97 20.83 0.51
C GLY A 86 -10.64 19.47 0.61
N HIS A 87 -11.97 19.46 0.50
CA HIS A 87 -12.87 18.29 0.56
C HIS A 87 -12.16 16.93 0.52
N MET A 88 -12.30 16.13 1.58
CA MET A 88 -11.74 14.77 1.75
C MET A 88 -11.81 13.89 0.49
N SER A 89 -12.83 14.09 -0.35
CA SER A 89 -13.01 13.46 -1.65
C SER A 89 -11.92 13.79 -2.67
N LYS A 90 -11.41 15.03 -2.76
CA LYS A 90 -10.39 15.42 -3.74
C LYS A 90 -9.03 14.78 -3.45
N ALA A 91 -8.60 14.72 -2.19
CA ALA A 91 -7.36 14.04 -1.83
C ALA A 91 -7.43 12.53 -2.08
N PHE A 92 -8.57 11.92 -1.78
CA PHE A 92 -8.88 10.53 -2.11
C PHE A 92 -8.87 10.27 -3.62
N LEU A 93 -9.54 11.13 -4.41
CA LEU A 93 -9.55 11.05 -5.87
C LEU A 93 -8.16 11.24 -6.49
N ARG A 94 -7.32 12.11 -5.92
CA ARG A 94 -5.92 12.27 -6.35
C ARG A 94 -5.08 11.01 -6.06
N ALA A 95 -5.28 10.37 -4.90
CA ALA A 95 -4.62 9.11 -4.59
C ALA A 95 -5.03 7.99 -5.57
N ILE A 96 -6.32 7.89 -5.90
CA ILE A 96 -6.82 6.98 -6.95
C ILE A 96 -6.17 7.30 -8.31
N GLN A 97 -6.10 8.58 -8.67
CA GLN A 97 -5.50 9.01 -9.94
C GLN A 97 -4.01 8.61 -10.02
N VAL A 98 -3.24 8.78 -8.95
CA VAL A 98 -1.83 8.37 -8.88
C VAL A 98 -1.68 6.85 -8.95
N ALA A 99 -2.55 6.10 -8.26
CA ALA A 99 -2.56 4.65 -8.32
C ALA A 99 -2.86 4.14 -9.74
N MET A 100 -3.85 4.74 -10.43
CA MET A 100 -4.15 4.42 -11.83
C MET A 100 -2.98 4.74 -12.76
N LEU A 101 -2.33 5.89 -12.58
CA LEU A 101 -1.17 6.27 -13.39
C LEU A 101 0.00 5.29 -13.20
N ARG A 102 0.29 4.88 -11.96
CA ARG A 102 1.33 3.88 -11.64
C ARG A 102 1.00 2.51 -12.20
N TYR A 103 -0.28 2.12 -12.20
CA TYR A 103 -0.73 0.85 -12.76
C TYR A 103 -0.66 0.83 -14.29
N ARG A 104 -1.02 1.93 -14.96
CA ARG A 104 -1.02 2.03 -16.44
C ARG A 104 0.35 2.39 -17.03
N SER A 105 1.19 3.06 -16.26
CA SER A 105 2.55 3.40 -16.60
C SER A 105 3.47 2.93 -15.49
N PRO A 106 3.73 1.60 -15.39
CA PRO A 106 4.84 1.13 -14.59
C PRO A 106 6.07 1.85 -15.16
N GLY A 107 6.69 2.72 -14.35
CA GLY A 107 7.90 3.42 -14.76
C GLY A 107 8.92 2.41 -15.31
N PRO A 108 9.84 2.83 -16.18
CA PRO A 108 10.82 1.91 -16.76
C PRO A 108 11.51 1.14 -15.64
N VAL A 109 11.49 -0.20 -15.76
CA VAL A 109 12.23 -1.10 -14.86
C VAL A 109 13.67 -0.61 -14.85
N ALA A 110 14.22 -0.30 -13.68
CA ALA A 110 15.62 0.05 -13.55
C ALA A 110 16.45 -1.03 -14.25
N THR A 111 17.11 -0.68 -15.35
CA THR A 111 17.98 -1.56 -16.08
C THR A 111 19.17 -1.89 -15.17
N THR A 112 19.17 -3.09 -14.59
CA THR A 112 20.40 -3.72 -14.11
C THR A 112 21.29 -4.00 -15.32
N LYS A 113 22.12 -3.02 -15.70
CA LYS A 113 23.37 -3.20 -16.44
C LYS A 113 24.32 -2.03 -16.18
N ALA A 114 25.27 -2.23 -15.28
CA ALA A 114 26.72 -2.21 -15.52
C ALA A 114 27.42 -2.59 -14.21
#